data_AF-A0A2S2NV97-F1
#
_entry.id   AF-A0A2S2NV97-F1
#
_cell.length_a   1.000
_cell.length_b   1.000
_cell.length_c   1.000
_cell.angle_alpha   90.00
_cell.angle_beta   90.00
_cell.angle_gamma   90.00
#
_symmetry.space_group_name_H-M   'P 1'
#
loop_
_entity.id
_entity.type
_entity.pdbx_description
1 polymer ?
#
loop_
_entity_poly.entity_id
_entity_poly.type
_entity_poly.pdbx_seq_one_letter_code
_entity_poly.pdbx_strand_id
1 'polypeptide(L)'
;FDGLPLSKSSGSQFWPILAYIYPHSNNVFPIGIFHGFKKPDDSNAYLKYFIEEAEYLTLHGIELDSTLLKVSIMEFCCDSPAKSFVLKIKSHTGFSSCTRCFHEGEYSHNRICFPYQENNSFKIRDHDGYVNMVQKSHHLPGNVTSD
;
A
#
# COMPACT_ATOMS: atom_id res chain seq x y z
N PHE A 1 -5.44 7.87 -0.73
CA PHE A 1 -6.39 7.08 0.05
C PHE A 1 -7.12 7.97 1.01
N ASP A 2 -8.33 8.36 0.61
CA ASP A 2 -9.31 8.96 1.49
C ASP A 2 -10.31 7.88 1.86
N GLY A 3 -10.63 7.79 3.14
CA GLY A 3 -11.72 6.96 3.62
C GLY A 3 -13.04 7.42 3.03
N LEU A 4 -14.02 6.52 2.99
CA LEU A 4 -15.38 6.82 2.57
C LEU A 4 -16.13 7.48 3.74
N PRO A 5 -16.45 8.80 3.68
CA PRO A 5 -17.17 9.47 4.76
C PRO A 5 -18.60 8.95 4.86
N LEU A 6 -19.04 8.60 6.08
CA LEU A 6 -20.39 8.09 6.33
C LEU A 6 -21.39 9.16 6.73
N SER A 7 -20.89 10.32 7.15
CA SER A 7 -21.72 11.45 7.51
C SER A 7 -20.99 12.74 7.20
N LYS A 8 -21.74 13.82 6.99
CA LYS A 8 -21.19 15.15 6.76
C LYS A 8 -20.78 15.87 8.05
N SER A 9 -21.31 15.43 9.19
CA SER A 9 -21.20 16.13 10.49
C SER A 9 -20.40 15.35 11.54
N SER A 10 -20.08 14.08 11.31
CA SER A 10 -19.13 13.32 12.13
C SER A 10 -17.90 12.93 11.31
N GLY A 11 -16.75 12.77 11.98
CA GLY A 11 -15.53 12.24 11.36
C GLY A 11 -15.62 10.76 10.95
N SER A 12 -16.79 10.13 11.07
CA SER A 12 -16.99 8.71 10.78
C SER A 12 -16.70 8.37 9.31
N GLN A 13 -15.79 7.43 9.10
CA GLN A 13 -15.28 7.02 7.79
C GLN A 13 -15.12 5.49 7.72
N PHE A 14 -15.37 4.91 6.54
CA PHE A 14 -14.96 3.55 6.22
C PHE A 14 -13.65 3.54 5.42
N TRP A 15 -12.82 2.54 5.70
CA TRP A 15 -11.60 2.26 4.96
C TRP A 15 -11.74 0.83 4.43
N PRO A 16 -12.27 0.66 3.21
CA PRO A 16 -12.48 -0.67 2.65
C PRO A 16 -11.21 -1.22 2.01
N ILE A 17 -11.02 -2.53 2.13
CA ILE A 17 -10.12 -3.33 1.30
C ILE A 17 -10.99 -3.93 0.21
N LEU A 18 -10.64 -3.67 -1.04
CA LEU A 18 -11.41 -4.03 -2.23
C LEU A 18 -10.62 -5.05 -3.06
N ALA A 19 -11.33 -5.99 -3.65
CA ALA A 19 -10.76 -6.95 -4.60
C ALA A 19 -11.69 -7.18 -5.79
N TYR A 20 -11.15 -7.79 -6.83
CA TYR A 20 -11.89 -8.29 -7.98
C TYR A 20 -11.21 -9.57 -8.49
N ILE A 21 -11.93 -10.39 -9.26
CA ILE A 21 -11.44 -11.68 -9.75
C ILE A 21 -10.88 -11.51 -11.17
N TYR A 22 -9.55 -11.53 -11.32
CA TYR A 22 -8.88 -11.49 -12.61
C TYR A 22 -8.71 -12.90 -13.22
N PRO A 23 -8.81 -13.10 -14.55
CA PRO A 23 -9.27 -12.17 -15.58
C PRO A 23 -10.80 -12.18 -15.79
N HIS A 24 -11.54 -12.90 -14.96
CA HIS A 24 -12.91 -13.33 -15.26
C HIS A 24 -14.01 -12.32 -14.88
N SER A 25 -13.70 -11.30 -14.05
CA SER A 25 -14.69 -10.32 -13.60
C SER A 25 -14.07 -8.95 -13.37
N ASN A 26 -14.80 -7.90 -13.75
CA ASN A 26 -14.49 -6.51 -13.39
C ASN A 26 -15.29 -6.02 -12.18
N ASN A 27 -16.02 -6.92 -11.51
CA ASN A 27 -16.82 -6.56 -10.35
C ASN A 27 -15.89 -6.41 -9.15
N VAL A 28 -15.80 -5.18 -8.65
CA VAL A 28 -15.08 -4.86 -7.42
C VAL A 28 -16.00 -5.09 -6.23
N PHE A 29 -15.51 -5.82 -5.23
CA PHE A 29 -16.26 -6.12 -4.01
C PHE A 29 -15.40 -5.89 -2.76
N PRO A 30 -16.02 -5.54 -1.62
CA PRO A 30 -15.31 -5.42 -0.36
C PRO A 30 -14.92 -6.80 0.19
N ILE A 31 -13.67 -6.92 0.61
CA ILE A 31 -13.14 -8.09 1.33
C ILE A 31 -12.77 -7.76 2.79
N GLY A 32 -12.73 -6.47 3.13
CA GLY A 32 -12.55 -6.01 4.49
C GLY A 32 -13.04 -4.57 4.64
N ILE A 33 -13.53 -4.21 5.82
CA ILE A 33 -13.97 -2.84 6.12
C ILE A 33 -13.48 -2.47 7.50
N PHE A 34 -12.64 -1.44 7.58
CA PHE A 34 -12.36 -0.76 8.83
C PHE A 34 -13.31 0.42 9.00
N HIS A 35 -13.80 0.64 10.21
CA HIS A 35 -14.59 1.80 10.59
C HIS A 35 -13.88 2.58 11.69
N GLY A 36 -13.83 3.91 11.53
CA GLY A 36 -13.30 4.79 12.56
C GLY A 36 -13.63 6.24 12.29
N PHE A 37 -13.27 7.10 13.25
CA PHE A 37 -13.43 8.56 13.12
C PHE A 37 -12.23 9.24 12.46
N LYS A 38 -11.22 8.46 12.09
CA LYS A 38 -10.00 8.86 11.40
C LYS A 38 -9.44 7.68 10.61
N LYS A 39 -8.42 7.97 9.81
CA LYS A 39 -7.60 6.95 9.15
C LYS A 39 -7.04 5.94 10.16
N PRO A 40 -6.94 4.64 9.82
CA PRO A 40 -6.22 3.67 10.65
C PRO A 40 -4.80 4.17 10.92
N ASP A 41 -4.38 4.12 12.18
CA ASP A 41 -3.06 4.64 12.59
C ASP A 41 -1.92 3.71 12.13
N ASP A 42 -2.15 2.40 12.13
CA ASP A 42 -1.16 1.39 11.75
C ASP A 42 -1.67 0.52 10.59
N SER A 43 -0.84 0.43 9.54
CA SER A 43 -1.17 -0.33 8.34
C SER A 43 -1.12 -1.85 8.57
N ASN A 44 -0.26 -2.34 9.48
CA ASN A 44 -0.15 -3.76 9.78
C ASN A 44 -1.42 -4.26 10.49
N ALA A 45 -1.89 -3.52 11.50
CA ALA A 45 -3.15 -3.81 12.18
C ALA A 45 -4.35 -3.72 11.22
N TYR A 46 -4.35 -2.73 10.31
CA TYR A 46 -5.39 -2.57 9.29
C TYR A 46 -5.46 -3.76 8.32
N LEU A 47 -4.32 -4.30 7.88
CA LEU A 47 -4.25 -5.38 6.89
C LEU A 47 -4.17 -6.79 7.50
N LYS A 48 -4.01 -6.92 8.81
CA LYS A 48 -3.73 -8.19 9.51
C LYS A 48 -4.61 -9.34 9.04
N TYR A 49 -5.93 -9.19 9.18
CA TYR A 49 -6.87 -10.26 8.84
C TYR A 49 -6.86 -10.61 7.35
N PHE A 50 -6.68 -9.60 6.48
CA PHE A 50 -6.56 -9.83 5.05
C PHE A 50 -5.29 -10.63 4.72
N ILE A 51 -4.15 -10.29 5.32
CA ILE A 51 -2.88 -10.99 5.07
C ILE A 51 -2.97 -12.44 5.55
N GLU A 52 -3.45 -12.67 6.78
CA GLU A 52 -3.61 -14.01 7.34
C GLU A 52 -4.51 -14.90 6.46
N GLU A 53 -5.65 -14.37 6.01
CA GLU A 53 -6.56 -15.11 5.12
C GLU A 53 -5.97 -15.31 3.72
N ALA A 54 -5.32 -14.28 3.16
CA ALA A 54 -4.74 -14.37 1.83
C ALA A 54 -3.57 -15.37 1.77
N GLU A 55 -2.72 -15.41 2.80
CA GLU A 55 -1.68 -16.43 2.94
C GLU A 55 -2.28 -17.84 3.02
N TYR A 56 -3.32 -18.01 3.84
CA TYR A 56 -4.02 -19.29 3.94
C TYR A 56 -4.60 -19.72 2.59
N LEU A 57 -5.32 -18.84 1.91
CA LEU A 57 -5.98 -19.14 0.63
C LEU A 57 -4.99 -19.37 -0.51
N THR A 58 -3.88 -18.63 -0.55
CA THR A 58 -2.84 -18.83 -1.57
C THR A 58 -2.09 -20.14 -1.37
N LEU A 59 -1.94 -20.61 -0.13
CA LEU A 59 -1.31 -21.89 0.19
C LEU A 59 -2.25 -23.10 -0.04
N HIS A 60 -3.51 -22.99 0.42
CA HIS A 60 -4.43 -24.13 0.47
C HIS A 60 -5.44 -24.15 -0.68
N GLY A 61 -5.73 -23.00 -1.31
CA GLY A 61 -6.80 -22.85 -2.29
C GLY A 61 -8.19 -22.75 -1.66
N ILE A 62 -9.22 -22.81 -2.52
CA ILE A 62 -10.64 -22.83 -2.13
C ILE A 62 -11.27 -24.08 -2.73
N GLU A 63 -11.94 -24.88 -1.91
CA GLU A 63 -12.71 -26.03 -2.37
C GLU A 63 -14.16 -25.62 -2.69
N LEU A 64 -14.57 -25.75 -3.95
CA LEU A 64 -15.94 -25.52 -4.41
C LEU A 64 -16.41 -26.72 -5.22
N ASP A 65 -17.56 -27.30 -4.88
CA ASP A 65 -18.15 -28.45 -5.59
C ASP A 65 -17.14 -29.59 -5.83
N SER A 66 -16.38 -29.95 -4.78
CA SER A 66 -15.30 -30.96 -4.83
C SER A 66 -14.14 -30.63 -5.78
N THR A 67 -14.06 -29.38 -6.24
CA THR A 67 -12.97 -28.87 -7.09
C THR A 67 -12.11 -27.92 -6.30
N LEU A 68 -10.81 -28.21 -6.23
CA LEU A 68 -9.84 -27.32 -5.60
C LEU A 68 -9.42 -26.21 -6.58
N LEU A 69 -9.79 -24.97 -6.26
CA LEU A 69 -9.38 -23.78 -6.98
C LEU A 69 -8.15 -23.17 -6.34
N LYS A 70 -7.09 -22.98 -7.14
CA LYS A 70 -5.90 -22.27 -6.69
C LYS A 70 -6.17 -20.76 -6.65
N VAL A 71 -5.73 -20.12 -5.58
CA VAL A 71 -5.80 -18.67 -5.42
C VAL A 71 -4.39 -18.09 -5.59
N SER A 72 -4.27 -17.02 -6.37
CA SER A 72 -3.04 -16.25 -6.48
C SER A 72 -3.36 -14.76 -6.52
N ILE A 73 -2.56 -13.95 -5.80
CA ILE A 73 -2.66 -12.49 -5.85
C ILE A 73 -1.81 -12.00 -7.02
N MET A 74 -2.44 -11.29 -7.95
CA MET A 74 -1.75 -10.76 -9.13
C MET A 74 -1.05 -9.44 -8.84
N GLU A 75 -1.79 -8.47 -8.30
CA GLU A 75 -1.26 -7.13 -8.04
C GLU A 75 -2.03 -6.43 -6.92
N PHE A 76 -1.39 -5.41 -6.35
CA PHE A 76 -2.00 -4.48 -5.42
C PHE A 76 -2.16 -3.12 -6.10
N CYS A 77 -3.40 -2.72 -6.31
CA CYS A 77 -3.73 -1.40 -6.87
C CYS A 77 -3.85 -0.38 -5.74
N CYS A 78 -2.92 0.58 -5.69
CA CYS A 78 -2.88 1.62 -4.67
C CYS A 78 -2.56 2.98 -5.30
N ASP A 79 -3.30 4.01 -4.92
CA ASP A 79 -2.89 5.39 -5.18
C ASP A 79 -1.67 5.76 -4.32
N SER A 80 -1.06 6.91 -4.57
CA SER A 80 0.20 7.27 -3.90
C SER A 80 0.08 7.38 -2.36
N PRO A 81 -1.00 7.97 -1.78
CA PRO A 81 -1.17 7.96 -0.33
C PRO A 81 -1.50 6.58 0.26
N ALA A 82 -2.23 5.70 -0.44
CA ALA A 82 -2.43 4.31 0.00
C ALA A 82 -1.11 3.56 0.03
N LYS A 83 -0.33 3.66 -1.05
CA LYS A 83 0.95 2.98 -1.20
C LYS A 83 1.93 3.39 -0.11
N SER A 84 2.03 4.70 0.17
CA SER A 84 2.90 5.19 1.24
C SER A 84 2.46 4.76 2.63
N PHE A 85 1.15 4.62 2.87
CA PHE A 85 0.60 4.09 4.11
C PHE A 85 0.95 2.61 4.31
N VAL A 86 0.67 1.77 3.32
CA VAL A 86 0.94 0.33 3.38
C VAL A 86 2.43 0.06 3.52
N LEU A 87 3.27 0.74 2.73
CA LEU A 87 4.73 0.60 2.79
C LEU A 87 5.39 1.37 3.96
N LYS A 88 4.62 2.12 4.77
CA LYS A 88 5.18 2.97 5.85
C LYS A 88 6.36 3.84 5.39
N ILE A 89 6.25 4.43 4.19
CA ILE A 89 7.25 5.33 3.59
C ILE A 89 6.74 6.78 3.55
N LYS A 90 7.67 7.72 3.33
CA LYS A 90 7.31 9.13 3.11
C LYS A 90 6.29 9.24 1.96
N SER A 91 5.25 10.03 2.21
CA SER A 91 4.24 10.35 1.21
C SER A 91 4.85 11.11 0.03
N HIS A 92 4.12 11.19 -1.08
CA HIS A 92 4.52 11.85 -2.33
C HIS A 92 4.99 13.31 -2.20
N THR A 93 4.75 13.96 -1.07
CA THR A 93 5.20 15.32 -0.79
C THR A 93 6.55 15.38 -0.08
N GLY A 94 7.18 14.24 0.22
CA GLY A 94 8.49 14.19 0.85
C GLY A 94 9.66 14.22 -0.14
N PHE A 95 10.80 14.78 0.28
CA PHE A 95 12.04 14.79 -0.51
C PHE A 95 12.48 13.38 -0.91
N SER A 96 12.58 12.44 0.02
CA SER A 96 12.92 11.04 -0.27
C SER A 96 11.69 10.16 -0.51
N SER A 97 10.70 10.60 -1.31
CA SER A 97 9.41 9.89 -1.48
C SER A 97 9.32 8.99 -2.71
N CYS A 98 10.28 9.06 -3.64
CA CYS A 98 10.27 8.22 -4.83
C CYS A 98 10.29 6.73 -4.45
N THR A 99 9.28 5.95 -4.87
CA THR A 99 9.19 4.52 -4.56
C THR A 99 9.98 3.63 -5.51
N ARG A 100 10.65 4.22 -6.52
CA ARG A 100 11.35 3.47 -7.59
C ARG A 100 12.86 3.60 -7.51
N CYS A 101 13.37 4.72 -7.03
CA CYS A 101 14.79 4.99 -6.95
C CYS A 101 15.14 5.88 -5.75
N PHE A 102 16.42 6.03 -5.51
CA PHE A 102 16.99 6.81 -4.40
C PHE A 102 17.05 8.31 -4.67
N HIS A 103 16.53 8.77 -5.81
CA HIS A 103 16.47 10.18 -6.18
C HIS A 103 15.77 10.98 -5.08
N GLU A 104 16.45 12.01 -4.59
CA GLU A 104 15.90 12.98 -3.66
C GLU A 104 15.25 14.10 -4.45
N GLY A 105 14.01 14.43 -4.10
CA GLY A 105 13.25 15.49 -4.75
C GLY A 105 13.82 16.86 -4.42
N GLU A 106 13.42 17.85 -5.20
CA GLU A 106 13.77 19.25 -5.01
C GLU A 106 12.49 20.05 -4.75
N TYR A 107 12.58 21.05 -3.89
CA TYR A 107 11.47 21.97 -3.67
C TYR A 107 11.47 23.05 -4.76
N SER A 108 10.41 23.08 -5.56
CA SER A 108 10.27 24.02 -6.67
C SER A 108 8.81 24.40 -6.84
N HIS A 109 8.51 25.69 -6.99
CA HIS A 109 7.14 26.18 -7.20
C HIS A 109 6.10 25.65 -6.19
N ASN A 110 6.45 25.67 -4.89
CA ASN A 110 5.60 25.18 -3.80
C ASN A 110 5.24 23.68 -3.83
N ARG A 111 6.04 22.87 -4.52
CA ARG A 111 5.88 21.41 -4.59
C ARG A 111 7.24 20.71 -4.58
N ILE A 112 7.24 19.43 -4.19
CA ILE A 112 8.40 18.56 -4.42
C ILE A 112 8.33 18.02 -5.84
N CYS A 113 9.44 18.10 -6.56
CA CYS A 113 9.60 17.56 -7.90
C CYS A 113 10.83 16.68 -7.98
N PHE A 114 10.83 15.72 -8.90
CA PHE A 114 11.98 14.88 -9.20
C PHE A 114 12.44 15.23 -10.63
N PRO A 115 13.24 16.30 -10.80
CA PRO A 115 13.61 16.80 -12.12
C PRO A 115 14.37 15.74 -12.91
N TYR A 116 14.08 15.63 -14.20
CA TYR A 116 14.80 14.70 -15.06
C TYR A 116 16.30 15.06 -15.11
N GLN A 117 17.17 14.06 -15.01
CA GLN A 117 18.61 14.20 -15.17
C GLN A 117 19.08 13.32 -16.33
N GLU A 118 19.81 13.89 -17.29
CA GLU A 118 20.26 13.17 -18.50
C GLU A 118 21.16 11.97 -18.18
N ASN A 119 21.97 12.04 -17.13
CA ASN A 119 22.90 10.99 -16.70
C ASN A 119 22.32 10.08 -15.61
N ASN A 120 21.03 9.75 -15.71
CA ASN A 120 20.16 9.17 -14.69
C ASN A 120 20.72 7.87 -14.04
N SER A 121 21.66 8.01 -13.11
CA SER A 121 22.39 6.93 -12.44
C SER A 121 21.91 6.71 -11.01
N PHE A 122 20.68 7.11 -10.71
CA PHE A 122 20.12 6.85 -9.39
C PHE A 122 19.99 5.36 -9.17
N LYS A 123 20.48 4.91 -8.02
CA LYS A 123 20.26 3.55 -7.54
C LYS A 123 18.75 3.26 -7.56
N ILE A 124 18.36 2.16 -8.19
CA ILE A 124 16.99 1.66 -8.19
C ILE A 124 16.70 1.02 -6.84
N ARG A 125 15.47 1.18 -6.36
CA ARG A 125 15.01 0.47 -5.15
C ARG A 125 14.67 -0.97 -5.52
N ASP A 126 15.20 -1.88 -4.73
CA ASP A 126 14.90 -3.30 -4.73
C ASP A 126 14.23 -3.69 -3.40
N HIS A 127 13.76 -4.93 -3.34
CA HIS A 127 13.12 -5.47 -2.15
C HIS A 127 14.08 -5.48 -0.95
N ASP A 128 15.28 -6.03 -1.13
CA ASP A 128 16.26 -6.16 -0.05
C ASP A 128 16.69 -4.79 0.50
N GLY A 129 16.92 -3.80 -0.35
CA GLY A 129 17.28 -2.45 0.07
C GLY A 129 16.15 -1.74 0.83
N TYR A 130 14.89 -2.05 0.51
CA TYR A 130 13.73 -1.55 1.23
C TYR A 130 13.61 -2.21 2.61
N VAL A 131 13.69 -3.55 2.70
CA VAL A 131 13.60 -4.30 3.96
C VAL A 131 14.71 -3.88 4.92
N ASN A 132 15.94 -3.72 4.41
CA ASN A 132 17.09 -3.28 5.20
C ASN A 132 17.13 -1.75 5.43
N MET A 133 16.11 -1.00 5.01
CA MET A 133 16.01 0.45 5.16
C MET A 133 17.26 1.22 4.73
N VAL A 134 17.88 0.84 3.61
CA VAL A 134 19.18 1.41 3.17
C VAL A 134 19.14 2.94 3.09
N GLN A 135 17.99 3.52 2.70
CA GLN A 135 17.75 4.96 2.82
C GLN A 135 16.74 5.25 3.93
N LYS A 136 17.22 5.42 5.16
CA LYS A 136 16.39 5.70 6.35
C LYS A 136 15.42 6.87 6.14
N SER A 137 15.84 7.91 5.42
CA SER A 137 15.00 9.08 5.13
C SER A 137 13.80 8.77 4.24
N HIS A 138 13.74 7.60 3.60
CA HIS A 138 12.58 7.15 2.82
C HIS A 138 11.45 6.59 3.71
N HIS A 139 11.80 6.04 4.88
CA HIS A 139 10.87 5.37 5.79
C HIS A 139 10.30 6.33 6.83
N LEU A 140 9.08 6.05 7.29
CA LEU A 140 8.51 6.74 8.46
C LEU A 140 9.12 6.16 9.75
N PRO A 141 9.22 6.96 10.83
CA PRO A 141 9.63 6.46 12.13
C PRO A 141 8.59 5.48 12.68
N GLY A 142 9.02 4.26 13.01
CA GLY A 142 8.16 3.13 13.39
C GLY A 142 8.41 1.94 12.46
N ASN A 143 8.84 0.82 13.02
CA ASN A 143 9.39 -0.32 12.28
C ASN A 143 8.51 -0.75 11.08
N VAL A 144 9.15 -0.96 9.93
CA VAL A 144 8.53 -1.56 8.73
C VAL A 144 8.22 -3.03 8.94
N THR A 145 8.84 -3.68 9.92
CA THR A 145 8.51 -5.01 10.39
C THR A 145 8.92 -5.11 11.87
N SER A 146 7.98 -5.45 12.73
CA SER A 146 8.29 -6.05 14.03
C SER A 146 7.75 -7.46 13.93
N ASP A 147 8.70 -8.39 13.80
CA ASP A 147 8.65 -9.86 13.82
C ASP A 147 7.64 -10.57 12.90
#